data_AF-A0A1T4LNQ9-F1
#
_entry.id   AF-A0A1T4LNQ9-F1
#
_cell.length_a   1.000
_cell.length_b   1.000
_cell.length_c   1.000
_cell.angle_alpha   90.00
_cell.angle_beta   90.00
_cell.angle_gamma   90.00
#
_symmetry.space_group_name_H-M   'P 1'
#
loop_
_entity.id
_entity.type
_entity.pdbx_description
1 polymer ?
#
loop_
_entity_poly.entity_id
_entity_poly.type
_entity_poly.pdbx_seq_one_letter_code
_entity_poly.pdbx_strand_id
1 'polypeptide(L)'
;MSQKPYYETKRSFLFFKKNMIRFNTPGVDGMLEVPEGKELLVTLRNVDITYGIGAKAFRAVSDMNLNIYKGEVLGLVGESGSGKSTIGRAIIGLTPHSFGQIKILDKVLPKKMTRGFKTGKALKEYKAIENFMVNKVQMIFQDPANSLNPHKNVEAVVSEGLSNTKNAKEIYLFNIDQDVVKEIYTKWLNKNSYKQFYGQYKEILDKHVAENEKVAYQALYIDFLNDISKINSLNEAIEYLTKAKEHRDELNKLTEVDCKKILVRDILKSVGLDDSVLKRYPLEFSGGQQQRIGISRAVVIRPSLLIADEPISALDVSIQAQVVNIFNDLKEKYNLTILFIAHDLRMVEYISDRIAVMNRGRLLEIGTTDEIMNHSLHPYTKSLLEAVPSIEGEKGSLIGYTYNPAIHGYTFLKQPQWIKVNKDHYILATPEELDEWRKGIYK
;
A
#
# COMPACT_ATOMS: atom_id res chain seq x y z
N MET A 1 7.42 -32.65 3.85
CA MET A 1 6.62 -32.06 2.76
C MET A 1 7.55 -31.73 1.60
N SER A 2 7.28 -32.20 0.39
CA SER A 2 8.08 -31.87 -0.80
C SER A 2 7.96 -30.37 -1.12
N GLN A 3 9.08 -29.65 -1.19
CA GLN A 3 9.08 -28.23 -1.52
C GLN A 3 8.53 -28.02 -2.95
N LYS A 4 7.58 -27.09 -3.11
CA LYS A 4 7.04 -26.77 -4.44
C LYS A 4 8.09 -25.96 -5.23
N PRO A 5 8.45 -26.39 -6.45
CA PRO A 5 9.36 -25.62 -7.29
C PRO A 5 8.66 -24.41 -7.92
N TYR A 6 9.31 -23.26 -7.84
CA TYR A 6 9.03 -22.07 -8.63
C TYR A 6 9.95 -22.04 -9.85
N TYR A 7 9.35 -21.98 -11.03
CA TYR A 7 10.06 -21.99 -12.30
C TYR A 7 10.12 -20.59 -12.91
N GLU A 8 11.30 -20.21 -13.37
CA GLU A 8 11.48 -18.98 -14.15
C GLU A 8 12.34 -19.24 -15.38
N THR A 9 11.83 -18.95 -16.57
CA THR A 9 12.59 -19.08 -17.81
C THR A 9 13.30 -17.77 -18.14
N LYS A 10 14.64 -17.78 -18.19
CA LYS A 10 15.44 -16.71 -18.78
C LYS A 10 15.83 -17.06 -20.22
N ARG A 11 15.76 -16.08 -21.12
CA ARG A 11 16.43 -16.18 -22.44
C ARG A 11 17.93 -16.03 -22.21
N SER A 12 18.73 -16.99 -22.63
CA SER A 12 20.19 -16.88 -22.63
C SER A 12 20.70 -16.31 -23.96
N PHE A 13 22.01 -16.04 -24.01
CA PHE A 13 22.72 -15.72 -25.24
C PHE A 13 22.50 -16.85 -26.26
N LEU A 14 22.26 -16.51 -27.54
CA LEU A 14 22.02 -17.45 -28.65
C LEU A 14 20.73 -18.31 -28.56
N PHE A 15 19.55 -17.71 -28.34
CA PHE A 15 18.22 -18.36 -28.46
C PHE A 15 17.90 -19.54 -27.51
N PHE A 16 18.84 -20.00 -26.67
CA PHE A 16 18.57 -21.02 -25.66
C PHE A 16 17.75 -20.45 -24.48
N LYS A 17 16.84 -21.26 -23.94
CA LYS A 17 16.06 -20.95 -22.74
C LYS A 17 16.72 -21.63 -21.54
N LYS A 18 17.18 -20.86 -20.55
CA LYS A 18 17.65 -21.39 -19.27
C LYS A 18 16.51 -21.35 -18.27
N ASN A 19 16.03 -22.51 -17.84
CA ASN A 19 15.08 -22.61 -16.75
C ASN A 19 15.83 -22.50 -15.42
N MET A 20 15.48 -21.50 -14.63
CA MET A 20 15.90 -21.38 -13.24
C MET A 20 14.81 -21.97 -12.37
N ILE A 21 15.21 -22.80 -11.41
CA ILE A 21 14.31 -23.43 -10.45
C ILE A 21 14.72 -22.92 -9.07
N ARG A 22 13.75 -22.41 -8.31
CA ARG A 22 13.88 -22.15 -6.87
C ARG A 22 12.81 -22.94 -6.16
N PHE A 23 13.18 -23.69 -5.13
CA PHE A 23 12.20 -24.29 -4.25
C PHE A 23 11.66 -23.25 -3.29
N ASN A 24 10.33 -23.21 -3.13
CA ASN A 24 9.70 -22.35 -2.16
C ASN A 24 10.17 -22.73 -0.75
N THR A 25 10.49 -21.72 0.06
CA THR A 25 10.77 -21.88 1.48
C THR A 25 9.59 -22.60 2.16
N PRO A 26 9.81 -23.70 2.91
CA PRO A 26 8.72 -24.45 3.53
C PRO A 26 7.83 -23.54 4.39
N GLY A 27 6.52 -23.79 4.38
CA GLY A 27 5.53 -23.00 5.12
C GLY A 27 5.08 -21.69 4.45
N VAL A 28 5.75 -21.25 3.36
CA VAL A 28 5.40 -20.00 2.67
C VAL A 28 3.96 -19.99 2.14
N ASP A 29 3.44 -21.15 1.71
CA ASP A 29 2.06 -21.26 1.23
C ASP A 29 1.04 -20.93 2.33
N GLY A 30 1.31 -21.35 3.58
CA GLY A 30 0.47 -21.01 4.73
C GLY A 30 0.58 -19.53 5.11
N MET A 31 1.80 -18.97 5.08
CA MET A 31 2.01 -17.53 5.30
C MET A 31 1.29 -16.66 4.26
N LEU A 32 1.16 -17.16 3.02
CA LEU A 32 0.52 -16.46 1.91
C LEU A 32 -0.96 -16.82 1.72
N GLU A 33 -1.53 -17.62 2.62
CA GLU A 33 -2.96 -17.91 2.63
C GLU A 33 -3.75 -16.61 2.82
N VAL A 34 -4.80 -16.43 2.02
CA VAL A 34 -5.61 -15.20 2.05
C VAL A 34 -6.68 -15.38 3.13
N PRO A 35 -6.71 -14.52 4.17
CA PRO A 35 -7.74 -14.59 5.20
C PRO A 35 -9.14 -14.38 4.61
N GLU A 36 -10.15 -14.95 5.25
CA GLU A 36 -11.55 -14.79 4.84
C GLU A 36 -11.95 -13.31 4.80
N GLY A 37 -12.63 -12.91 3.71
CA GLY A 37 -13.06 -11.52 3.51
C GLY A 37 -11.96 -10.54 3.08
N LYS A 38 -10.70 -10.98 2.88
CA LYS A 38 -9.62 -10.13 2.35
C LYS A 38 -9.47 -10.30 0.84
N GLU A 39 -9.32 -9.19 0.12
CA GLU A 39 -9.05 -9.17 -1.32
C GLU A 39 -7.56 -8.86 -1.57
N LEU A 40 -6.89 -9.61 -2.44
CA LEU A 40 -5.48 -9.36 -2.80
C LEU A 40 -5.33 -8.12 -3.68
N LEU A 41 -4.48 -7.19 -3.26
CA LEU A 41 -4.07 -6.05 -4.08
C LEU A 41 -2.67 -6.22 -4.66
N VAL A 42 -1.69 -6.62 -3.85
CA VAL A 42 -0.30 -6.81 -4.29
C VAL A 42 0.18 -8.19 -3.89
N THR A 43 0.89 -8.85 -4.80
CA THR A 43 1.55 -10.14 -4.54
C THR A 43 2.99 -10.11 -5.01
N LEU A 44 3.90 -10.49 -4.11
CA LEU A 44 5.30 -10.76 -4.40
C LEU A 44 5.52 -12.27 -4.25
N ARG A 45 6.13 -12.91 -5.25
CA ARG A 45 6.46 -14.34 -5.24
C ARG A 45 7.93 -14.52 -5.60
N ASN A 46 8.70 -15.02 -4.64
CA ASN A 46 10.14 -15.30 -4.77
C ASN A 46 10.94 -14.09 -5.30
N VAL A 47 10.61 -12.87 -4.90
CA VAL A 47 11.21 -11.66 -5.50
C VAL A 47 12.64 -11.46 -4.98
N ASP A 48 13.59 -11.38 -5.91
CA ASP A 48 14.95 -10.92 -5.62
C ASP A 48 15.21 -9.57 -6.29
N ILE A 49 15.98 -8.72 -5.63
CA ILE A 49 16.42 -7.44 -6.17
C ILE A 49 17.94 -7.37 -6.02
N THR A 50 18.62 -7.10 -7.13
CA THR A 50 20.09 -7.08 -7.20
C THR A 50 20.54 -5.80 -7.88
N TYR A 51 21.38 -5.04 -7.19
CA TYR A 51 22.04 -3.84 -7.71
C TYR A 51 23.41 -4.21 -8.30
N GLY A 52 23.82 -3.49 -9.33
CA GLY A 52 25.09 -3.73 -10.01
C GLY A 52 25.08 -4.95 -10.94
N ILE A 53 26.24 -5.22 -11.54
CA ILE A 53 26.45 -6.28 -12.54
C ILE A 53 27.78 -6.97 -12.22
N GLY A 54 27.89 -8.26 -12.52
CA GLY A 54 29.13 -9.02 -12.39
C GLY A 54 29.58 -9.20 -10.95
N ALA A 55 30.89 -9.18 -10.71
CA ALA A 55 31.48 -9.44 -9.39
C ALA A 55 31.11 -8.40 -8.30
N LYS A 56 30.67 -7.19 -8.70
CA LYS A 56 30.23 -6.14 -7.77
C LYS A 56 28.72 -6.14 -7.52
N ALA A 57 28.01 -7.16 -7.98
CA ALA A 57 26.56 -7.24 -7.80
C ALA A 57 26.21 -7.46 -6.30
N PHE A 58 25.31 -6.64 -5.78
CA PHE A 58 24.82 -6.70 -4.41
C PHE A 58 23.35 -7.09 -4.41
N ARG A 59 23.01 -8.21 -3.75
CA ARG A 59 21.62 -8.65 -3.58
C ARG A 59 21.01 -7.92 -2.39
N ALA A 60 20.28 -6.84 -2.66
CA ALA A 60 19.61 -6.04 -1.64
C ALA A 60 18.35 -6.72 -1.07
N VAL A 61 17.66 -7.53 -1.87
CA VAL A 61 16.50 -8.31 -1.42
C VAL A 61 16.60 -9.72 -1.96
N SER A 62 16.28 -10.70 -1.12
CA SER A 62 16.26 -12.11 -1.46
C SER A 62 15.01 -12.79 -0.95
N ASP A 63 14.38 -13.58 -1.82
CA ASP A 63 13.26 -14.46 -1.49
C ASP A 63 12.05 -13.75 -0.88
N MET A 64 11.73 -12.55 -1.36
CA MET A 64 10.59 -11.81 -0.86
C MET A 64 9.27 -12.44 -1.35
N ASN A 65 8.47 -12.87 -0.38
CA ASN A 65 7.14 -13.43 -0.56
C ASN A 65 6.18 -12.63 0.32
N LEU A 66 5.21 -11.95 -0.28
CA LEU A 66 4.34 -11.02 0.46
C LEU A 66 2.97 -10.86 -0.22
N ASN A 67 1.93 -10.69 0.59
CA ASN A 67 0.60 -10.26 0.16
C ASN A 67 0.25 -8.93 0.83
N ILE A 68 -0.26 -7.98 0.02
CA ILE A 68 -0.93 -6.77 0.50
C ILE A 68 -2.40 -6.87 0.09
N TYR A 69 -3.30 -6.70 1.05
CA TYR A 69 -4.75 -6.77 0.91
C TYR A 69 -5.37 -5.39 0.71
N LYS A 70 -6.44 -5.31 -0.06
CA LYS A 70 -7.15 -4.06 -0.33
C LYS A 70 -7.70 -3.43 0.96
N GLY A 71 -7.53 -2.12 1.10
CA GLY A 71 -7.96 -1.31 2.24
C GLY A 71 -7.10 -1.47 3.49
N GLU A 72 -6.02 -2.28 3.44
CA GLU A 72 -5.12 -2.47 4.58
C GLU A 72 -3.95 -1.48 4.55
N VAL A 73 -3.41 -1.21 5.74
CA VAL A 73 -2.09 -0.64 5.92
C VAL A 73 -1.14 -1.75 6.36
N LEU A 74 -0.19 -2.09 5.51
CA LEU A 74 0.90 -2.99 5.84
C LEU A 74 2.14 -2.17 6.22
N GLY A 75 2.55 -2.26 7.47
CA GLY A 75 3.82 -1.74 7.96
C GLY A 75 4.98 -2.63 7.51
N LEU A 76 6.00 -2.08 6.85
CA LEU A 76 7.26 -2.76 6.55
C LEU A 76 8.38 -2.11 7.35
N VAL A 77 8.93 -2.86 8.30
CA VAL A 77 9.85 -2.34 9.33
C VAL A 77 11.20 -3.02 9.34
N GLY A 78 12.20 -2.32 9.87
CA GLY A 78 13.57 -2.79 10.00
C GLY A 78 14.56 -1.64 9.97
N GLU A 79 15.81 -1.93 10.28
CA GLU A 79 16.91 -0.96 10.32
C GLU A 79 17.18 -0.34 8.94
N SER A 80 17.94 0.76 8.95
CA SER A 80 18.46 1.35 7.71
C SER A 80 19.26 0.33 6.90
N GLY A 81 19.04 0.29 5.58
CA GLY A 81 19.70 -0.67 4.70
C GLY A 81 19.12 -2.09 4.71
N SER A 82 18.03 -2.37 5.43
CA SER A 82 17.42 -3.70 5.44
C SER A 82 16.72 -4.10 4.12
N GLY A 83 16.48 -3.15 3.20
CA GLY A 83 15.89 -3.40 1.87
C GLY A 83 14.45 -2.91 1.69
N LYS A 84 13.87 -2.19 2.67
CA LYS A 84 12.48 -1.70 2.65
C LYS A 84 12.17 -0.76 1.48
N SER A 85 12.94 0.32 1.35
CA SER A 85 12.81 1.29 0.25
C SER A 85 13.08 0.64 -1.12
N THR A 86 13.95 -0.37 -1.15
CA THR A 86 14.21 -1.18 -2.36
C THR A 86 12.96 -1.94 -2.80
N ILE A 87 12.21 -2.55 -1.87
CA ILE A 87 10.91 -3.19 -2.14
C ILE A 87 9.89 -2.17 -2.63
N GLY A 88 9.73 -1.05 -1.91
CA GLY A 88 8.78 0.01 -2.28
C GLY A 88 9.02 0.48 -3.72
N ARG A 89 10.27 0.84 -4.05
CA ARG A 89 10.67 1.26 -5.41
C ARG A 89 10.47 0.17 -6.46
N ALA A 90 10.64 -1.10 -6.12
CA ALA A 90 10.40 -2.19 -7.07
C ALA A 90 8.92 -2.42 -7.35
N ILE A 91 8.06 -2.27 -6.34
CA ILE A 91 6.60 -2.32 -6.51
C ILE A 91 6.13 -1.21 -7.45
N ILE A 92 6.68 0.01 -7.36
CA ILE A 92 6.30 1.10 -8.29
C ILE A 92 7.01 1.04 -9.65
N GLY A 93 7.92 0.07 -9.84
CA GLY A 93 8.66 -0.12 -11.09
C GLY A 93 9.89 0.76 -11.27
N LEU A 94 10.30 1.55 -10.26
CA LEU A 94 11.54 2.34 -10.29
C LEU A 94 12.81 1.48 -10.17
N THR A 95 12.73 0.36 -9.44
CA THR A 95 13.84 -0.58 -9.29
C THR A 95 13.50 -1.92 -9.95
N PRO A 96 14.34 -2.46 -10.85
CA PRO A 96 14.09 -3.76 -11.46
C PRO A 96 14.27 -4.92 -10.46
N HIS A 97 13.44 -5.96 -10.58
CA HIS A 97 13.65 -7.22 -9.87
C HIS A 97 14.38 -8.24 -10.74
N SER A 98 15.30 -8.99 -10.15
CA SER A 98 16.20 -9.91 -10.87
C SER A 98 15.63 -11.34 -10.99
N PHE A 99 14.74 -11.72 -10.09
CA PHE A 99 14.03 -13.01 -10.03
C PHE A 99 12.64 -12.83 -9.41
N GLY A 100 11.72 -13.74 -9.71
CA GLY A 100 10.39 -13.78 -9.12
C GLY A 100 9.36 -12.97 -9.89
N GLN A 101 8.23 -12.70 -9.24
CA GLN A 101 7.10 -11.98 -9.82
C GLN A 101 6.53 -10.96 -8.84
N ILE A 102 6.24 -9.77 -9.36
CA ILE A 102 5.43 -8.75 -8.69
C ILE A 102 4.14 -8.60 -9.49
N LYS A 103 2.99 -8.71 -8.84
CA LYS A 103 1.67 -8.51 -9.45
C LYS A 103 0.86 -7.53 -8.59
N ILE A 104 0.24 -6.55 -9.25
CA ILE A 104 -0.64 -5.55 -8.65
C ILE A 104 -1.99 -5.67 -9.36
N LEU A 105 -3.07 -5.87 -8.59
CA LEU A 105 -4.40 -6.22 -9.11
C LEU A 105 -4.30 -7.40 -10.09
N ASP A 106 -4.73 -7.22 -11.32
CA ASP A 106 -4.68 -8.21 -12.41
C ASP A 106 -3.35 -8.19 -13.18
N LYS A 107 -2.44 -7.23 -12.92
CA LYS A 107 -1.28 -6.96 -13.77
C LYS A 107 0.02 -7.47 -13.18
N VAL A 108 0.71 -8.33 -13.94
CA VAL A 108 2.08 -8.75 -13.66
C VAL A 108 3.05 -7.69 -14.17
N LEU A 109 3.91 -7.17 -13.29
CA LEU A 109 4.90 -6.17 -13.66
C LEU A 109 6.06 -6.80 -14.44
N PRO A 110 6.59 -6.11 -15.46
CA PRO A 110 7.80 -6.56 -16.12
C PRO A 110 8.99 -6.44 -15.16
N LYS A 111 9.99 -7.31 -15.33
CA LYS A 111 11.26 -7.25 -14.55
C LYS A 111 11.94 -5.89 -14.59
N LYS A 112 11.84 -5.22 -15.75
CA LYS A 112 12.41 -3.90 -15.98
C LYS A 112 11.38 -3.02 -16.68
N MET A 113 10.96 -1.95 -16.02
CA MET A 113 10.05 -0.96 -16.57
C MET A 113 10.82 0.05 -17.43
N THR A 114 11.28 -0.37 -18.60
CA THR A 114 11.92 0.53 -19.57
C THR A 114 11.23 0.48 -20.93
N ARG A 115 11.04 1.66 -21.53
CA ARG A 115 10.52 1.81 -22.90
C ARG A 115 11.41 1.08 -23.92
N GLY A 116 12.71 1.36 -23.95
CA GLY A 116 13.65 0.78 -24.94
C GLY A 116 13.18 0.98 -26.40
N PHE A 117 13.62 0.11 -27.31
CA PHE A 117 13.23 0.10 -28.73
C PHE A 117 11.96 -0.74 -29.00
N LYS A 118 10.94 -0.67 -28.13
CA LYS A 118 9.70 -1.44 -28.29
C LYS A 118 8.82 -0.85 -29.41
N THR A 119 8.32 -1.71 -30.30
CA THR A 119 7.38 -1.37 -31.37
C THR A 119 6.15 -2.31 -31.34
N GLY A 120 5.07 -1.90 -32.02
CA GLY A 120 3.85 -2.71 -32.17
C GLY A 120 3.21 -3.12 -30.83
N LYS A 121 2.86 -4.41 -30.69
CA LYS A 121 2.18 -4.97 -29.51
C LYS A 121 2.94 -4.72 -28.20
N ALA A 122 4.27 -4.86 -28.21
CA ALA A 122 5.10 -4.68 -27.02
C ALA A 122 5.09 -3.22 -26.52
N LEU A 123 4.95 -2.24 -27.42
CA LEU A 123 4.81 -0.83 -27.04
C LEU A 123 3.43 -0.57 -26.43
N LYS A 124 2.37 -1.16 -27.00
CA LYS A 124 1.00 -1.02 -26.48
C LYS A 124 0.87 -1.60 -25.07
N GLU A 125 1.43 -2.79 -24.82
CA GLU A 125 1.46 -3.42 -23.50
C GLU A 125 2.27 -2.59 -22.49
N TYR A 126 3.44 -2.08 -22.89
CA TYR A 126 4.22 -1.19 -22.04
C TYR A 126 3.43 0.06 -21.63
N LYS A 127 2.80 0.75 -22.59
CA LYS A 127 2.00 1.95 -22.31
C LYS A 127 0.78 1.64 -21.43
N ALA A 128 0.16 0.46 -21.60
CA ALA A 128 -0.95 0.05 -20.75
C ALA A 128 -0.52 -0.15 -19.29
N ILE A 129 0.64 -0.78 -19.07
CA ILE A 129 1.21 -0.94 -17.72
C ILE A 129 1.65 0.41 -17.15
N GLU A 130 2.33 1.24 -17.94
CA GLU A 130 2.76 2.59 -17.54
C GLU A 130 1.56 3.46 -17.12
N ASN A 131 0.51 3.51 -17.95
CA ASN A 131 -0.73 4.22 -17.62
C ASN A 131 -1.39 3.65 -16.36
N PHE A 132 -1.43 2.32 -16.21
CA PHE A 132 -1.95 1.70 -14.99
C PHE A 132 -1.15 2.12 -13.75
N MET A 133 0.18 2.09 -13.81
CA MET A 133 1.04 2.47 -12.70
C MET A 133 0.83 3.94 -12.32
N VAL A 134 0.84 4.85 -13.31
CA VAL A 134 0.64 6.28 -13.07
C VAL A 134 -0.71 6.58 -12.42
N ASN A 135 -1.77 5.82 -12.75
CA ASN A 135 -3.11 6.06 -12.21
C ASN A 135 -3.39 5.34 -10.89
N LYS A 136 -2.81 4.15 -10.67
CA LYS A 136 -3.23 3.25 -9.59
C LYS A 136 -2.18 3.08 -8.49
N VAL A 137 -0.94 3.48 -8.71
CA VAL A 137 0.15 3.30 -7.75
C VAL A 137 0.88 4.63 -7.56
N GLN A 138 0.97 5.10 -6.32
CA GLN A 138 1.66 6.35 -5.98
C GLN A 138 2.66 6.13 -4.85
N MET A 139 3.66 7.01 -4.78
CA MET A 139 4.69 6.95 -3.76
C MET A 139 4.91 8.32 -3.12
N ILE A 140 5.05 8.30 -1.80
CA ILE A 140 5.58 9.39 -1.00
C ILE A 140 7.02 9.03 -0.67
N PHE A 141 7.96 9.88 -1.07
CA PHE A 141 9.39 9.67 -0.85
C PHE A 141 9.80 10.19 0.53
N GLN A 142 10.88 9.64 1.06
CA GLN A 142 11.47 9.97 2.37
C GLN A 142 11.77 11.46 2.56
N ASP A 143 12.17 12.15 1.49
CA ASP A 143 12.45 13.58 1.51
C ASP A 143 11.42 14.35 0.67
N PRO A 144 10.43 15.02 1.31
CA PRO A 144 9.43 15.78 0.59
C PRO A 144 10.05 16.94 -0.20
N ALA A 145 11.05 17.64 0.35
CA ALA A 145 11.64 18.83 -0.28
C ALA A 145 12.28 18.50 -1.63
N ASN A 146 13.00 17.38 -1.70
CA ASN A 146 13.62 16.89 -2.93
C ASN A 146 12.60 16.30 -3.93
N SER A 147 11.42 15.91 -3.45
CA SER A 147 10.39 15.33 -4.31
C SER A 147 9.49 16.38 -4.97
N LEU A 148 9.38 17.60 -4.41
CA LEU A 148 8.50 18.66 -4.90
C LEU A 148 9.27 19.59 -5.84
N ASN A 149 8.61 20.07 -6.90
CA ASN A 149 9.24 21.01 -7.82
C ASN A 149 9.29 22.42 -7.19
N PRO A 150 10.48 22.98 -6.89
CA PRO A 150 10.59 24.27 -6.20
C PRO A 150 10.17 25.46 -7.07
N HIS A 151 10.09 25.27 -8.39
CA HIS A 151 9.71 26.31 -9.36
C HIS A 151 8.23 26.27 -9.73
N LYS A 152 7.42 25.48 -9.02
CA LYS A 152 5.97 25.38 -9.21
C LYS A 152 5.27 25.68 -7.90
N ASN A 153 4.14 26.38 -7.98
CA ASN A 153 3.31 26.64 -6.81
C ASN A 153 2.58 25.37 -6.34
N VAL A 154 2.05 25.40 -5.12
CA VAL A 154 1.36 24.27 -4.49
C VAL A 154 0.22 23.74 -5.38
N GLU A 155 -0.59 24.63 -5.97
CA GLU A 155 -1.68 24.22 -6.86
C GLU A 155 -1.16 23.39 -8.04
N ALA A 156 -0.09 23.83 -8.70
CA ALA A 156 0.52 23.11 -9.82
C ALA A 156 1.18 21.79 -9.39
N VAL A 157 1.82 21.77 -8.22
CA VAL A 157 2.47 20.56 -7.69
C VAL A 157 1.44 19.50 -7.33
N VAL A 158 0.37 19.87 -6.60
CA VAL A 158 -0.68 18.91 -6.23
C VAL A 158 -1.47 18.45 -7.45
N SER A 159 -1.75 19.35 -8.40
CA SER A 159 -2.53 19.02 -9.61
C SER A 159 -1.74 18.33 -10.73
N GLU A 160 -0.45 18.07 -10.53
CA GLU A 160 0.44 17.48 -11.54
C GLU A 160 -0.10 16.13 -12.05
N GLY A 161 -0.42 15.21 -11.12
CA GLY A 161 -0.95 13.89 -11.44
C GLY A 161 -2.25 13.98 -12.26
N LEU A 162 -3.20 14.78 -11.79
CA LEU A 162 -4.48 15.02 -12.48
C LEU A 162 -4.30 15.62 -13.89
N SER A 163 -3.30 16.48 -14.06
CA SER A 163 -3.01 17.09 -15.37
C SER A 163 -2.41 16.09 -16.36
N ASN A 164 -1.64 15.13 -15.86
CA ASN A 164 -1.03 14.07 -16.66
C ASN A 164 -2.05 13.00 -17.08
N THR A 165 -2.99 12.64 -16.19
CA THR A 165 -3.97 11.57 -16.41
C THR A 165 -5.26 12.06 -17.08
N LYS A 166 -5.63 13.33 -16.91
CA LYS A 166 -6.86 13.94 -17.46
C LYS A 166 -8.14 13.19 -17.06
N ASN A 167 -8.20 12.80 -15.79
CA ASN A 167 -9.33 12.10 -15.17
C ASN A 167 -9.87 12.79 -13.90
N ALA A 168 -9.62 14.10 -13.75
CA ALA A 168 -10.06 14.86 -12.59
C ALA A 168 -11.58 14.88 -12.48
N LYS A 169 -12.30 15.03 -13.59
CA LYS A 169 -13.76 14.97 -13.60
C LYS A 169 -14.27 13.60 -13.15
N GLU A 170 -13.71 12.52 -13.68
CA GLU A 170 -14.08 11.15 -13.30
C GLU A 170 -13.87 10.91 -11.81
N ILE A 171 -12.72 11.32 -11.26
CA ILE A 171 -12.41 11.19 -9.82
C ILE A 171 -13.37 12.03 -8.96
N TYR A 172 -13.64 13.27 -9.38
CA TYR A 172 -14.52 14.17 -8.64
C TYR A 172 -15.92 13.56 -8.52
N LEU A 173 -16.45 13.13 -9.65
CA LEU A 173 -17.77 12.54 -9.77
C LEU A 173 -17.88 11.20 -9.02
N PHE A 174 -16.84 10.36 -9.08
CA PHE A 174 -16.76 9.12 -8.30
C PHE A 174 -16.88 9.37 -6.78
N ASN A 175 -16.23 10.42 -6.25
CA ASN A 175 -16.33 10.73 -4.83
C ASN A 175 -17.77 11.07 -4.43
N ILE A 176 -18.50 11.82 -5.26
CA ILE A 176 -19.92 12.14 -5.02
C ILE A 176 -20.75 10.85 -5.03
N ASP A 177 -20.54 9.98 -6.01
CA ASP A 177 -21.27 8.72 -6.13
C ASP A 177 -21.03 7.83 -4.90
N GLN A 178 -19.80 7.78 -4.38
CA GLN A 178 -19.45 7.05 -3.16
C GLN A 178 -20.09 7.63 -1.90
N ASP A 179 -20.13 8.96 -1.76
CA ASP A 179 -20.78 9.62 -0.62
C ASP A 179 -22.30 9.34 -0.62
N VAL A 180 -22.94 9.34 -1.78
CA VAL A 180 -24.35 8.99 -1.96
C VAL A 180 -24.62 7.53 -1.55
N VAL A 181 -23.78 6.59 -2.00
CA VAL A 181 -23.89 5.18 -1.59
C VAL A 181 -23.73 5.06 -0.07
N LYS A 182 -22.69 5.68 0.50
CA LYS A 182 -22.44 5.63 1.95
C LYS A 182 -23.63 6.17 2.75
N GLU A 183 -24.19 7.30 2.34
CA GLU A 183 -25.33 7.91 3.01
C GLU A 183 -26.57 7.01 2.96
N ILE A 184 -26.88 6.44 1.79
CA ILE A 184 -28.05 5.59 1.60
C ILE A 184 -27.98 4.34 2.49
N TYR A 185 -26.82 3.69 2.51
CA TYR A 185 -26.58 2.52 3.33
C TYR A 185 -26.49 2.87 4.83
N THR A 186 -26.11 4.08 5.21
CA THR A 186 -26.04 4.41 6.64
C THR A 186 -27.41 4.76 7.19
N LYS A 187 -28.23 5.50 6.44
CA LYS A 187 -29.49 6.07 6.93
C LYS A 187 -30.72 5.20 6.73
N TRP A 188 -30.90 4.62 5.54
CA TRP A 188 -32.19 4.02 5.17
C TRP A 188 -32.13 2.52 4.95
N LEU A 189 -31.12 2.05 4.23
CA LEU A 189 -30.88 0.63 4.14
C LEU A 189 -30.11 0.26 5.39
N ASN A 190 -30.71 -0.35 6.41
CA ASN A 190 -29.96 -0.95 7.51
C ASN A 190 -29.82 -2.48 7.30
N LYS A 191 -28.76 -3.09 7.86
CA LYS A 191 -28.43 -4.52 7.67
C LYS A 191 -29.53 -5.47 8.13
N ASN A 192 -30.36 -5.07 9.09
CA ASN A 192 -31.39 -5.93 9.67
C ASN A 192 -32.67 -5.96 8.84
N SER A 193 -33.09 -4.80 8.33
CA SER A 193 -34.33 -4.62 7.56
C SER A 193 -34.17 -4.94 6.08
N TYR A 194 -32.98 -4.74 5.50
CA TYR A 194 -32.79 -4.82 4.05
C TYR A 194 -31.57 -5.69 3.67
N LYS A 195 -31.55 -6.92 4.18
CA LYS A 195 -30.44 -7.88 3.95
C LYS A 195 -30.09 -8.07 2.48
N GLN A 196 -31.06 -8.00 1.57
CA GLN A 196 -30.84 -8.20 0.14
C GLN A 196 -29.91 -7.16 -0.51
N PHE A 197 -29.88 -5.93 0.03
CA PHE A 197 -28.98 -4.88 -0.47
C PHE A 197 -27.66 -4.85 0.29
N TYR A 198 -27.58 -5.46 1.47
CA TYR A 198 -26.36 -5.54 2.26
C TYR A 198 -25.44 -6.69 1.83
N GLY A 199 -24.14 -6.52 2.04
CA GLY A 199 -23.13 -7.53 1.73
C GLY A 199 -22.81 -7.55 0.24
N GLN A 200 -23.03 -8.70 -0.42
CA GLN A 200 -22.62 -8.93 -1.81
C GLN A 200 -23.18 -7.89 -2.78
N TYR A 201 -24.42 -7.42 -2.60
CA TYR A 201 -24.99 -6.40 -3.47
C TYR A 201 -24.27 -5.05 -3.31
N LYS A 202 -24.02 -4.60 -2.07
CA LYS A 202 -23.21 -3.41 -1.79
C LYS A 202 -21.84 -3.51 -2.44
N GLU A 203 -21.17 -4.65 -2.31
CA GLU A 203 -19.86 -4.90 -2.91
C GLU A 203 -19.89 -4.82 -4.44
N ILE A 204 -20.94 -5.37 -5.07
CA ILE A 204 -21.13 -5.29 -6.52
C ILE A 204 -21.38 -3.83 -6.95
N LEU A 205 -22.22 -3.10 -6.22
CA LEU A 205 -22.50 -1.70 -6.50
C LEU A 205 -21.23 -0.84 -6.37
N ASP A 206 -20.51 -0.98 -5.26
CA ASP A 206 -19.24 -0.27 -5.01
C ASP A 206 -18.22 -0.57 -6.12
N LYS A 207 -18.17 -1.82 -6.58
CA LYS A 207 -17.32 -2.22 -7.71
C LYS A 207 -17.71 -1.51 -9.00
N HIS A 208 -19.00 -1.51 -9.38
CA HIS A 208 -19.46 -0.85 -10.60
C HIS A 208 -19.26 0.67 -10.55
N VAL A 209 -19.48 1.29 -9.38
CA VAL A 209 -19.24 2.73 -9.18
C VAL A 209 -17.75 3.06 -9.38
N ALA A 210 -16.84 2.15 -9.05
CA ALA A 210 -15.39 2.35 -9.22
C ALA A 210 -14.86 2.12 -10.66
N GLU A 211 -15.68 1.74 -11.63
CA GLU A 211 -15.21 1.39 -12.98
C GLU A 211 -14.99 2.60 -13.90
N ASN A 212 -16.05 3.35 -14.20
CA ASN A 212 -16.01 4.60 -14.96
C ASN A 212 -17.31 5.39 -14.76
N GLU A 213 -17.29 6.68 -15.10
CA GLU A 213 -18.40 7.60 -14.89
C GLU A 213 -19.75 7.08 -15.42
N LYS A 214 -19.78 6.46 -16.61
CA LYS A 214 -21.03 6.00 -17.23
C LYS A 214 -21.59 4.76 -16.54
N VAL A 215 -20.72 3.81 -16.22
CA VAL A 215 -21.10 2.58 -15.51
C VAL A 215 -21.56 2.90 -14.10
N ALA A 216 -20.85 3.80 -13.40
CA ALA A 216 -21.24 4.30 -12.10
C ALA A 216 -22.63 4.94 -12.12
N TYR A 217 -22.88 5.81 -13.10
CA TYR A 217 -24.17 6.47 -13.25
C TYR A 217 -25.31 5.48 -13.50
N GLN A 218 -25.09 4.52 -14.42
CA GLN A 218 -26.08 3.48 -14.72
C GLN A 218 -26.38 2.62 -13.49
N ALA A 219 -25.35 2.13 -12.81
CA ALA A 219 -25.50 1.24 -11.66
C ALA A 219 -26.24 1.94 -10.50
N LEU A 220 -25.88 3.18 -10.18
CA LEU A 220 -26.40 3.88 -9.01
C LEU A 220 -27.73 4.61 -9.29
N TYR A 221 -27.79 5.42 -10.34
CA TYR A 221 -28.91 6.35 -10.57
C TYR A 221 -29.97 5.84 -11.56
N ILE A 222 -29.78 4.63 -12.09
CA ILE A 222 -30.77 3.95 -12.92
C ILE A 222 -31.11 2.60 -12.29
N ASP A 223 -30.16 1.66 -12.24
CA ASP A 223 -30.45 0.28 -11.84
C ASP A 223 -30.82 0.20 -10.36
N PHE A 224 -29.96 0.73 -9.48
CA PHE A 224 -30.22 0.72 -8.04
C PHE A 224 -31.44 1.55 -7.66
N LEU A 225 -31.62 2.74 -8.25
CA LEU A 225 -32.82 3.56 -8.07
C LEU A 225 -34.10 2.78 -8.44
N ASN A 226 -34.09 2.07 -9.58
CA ASN A 226 -35.21 1.24 -10.00
C ASN A 226 -35.46 0.08 -9.02
N ASP A 227 -34.42 -0.52 -8.46
CA ASP A 227 -34.53 -1.62 -7.50
C ASP A 227 -35.12 -1.16 -6.17
N ILE A 228 -34.65 -0.03 -5.61
CA ILE A 228 -35.21 0.50 -4.36
C ILE A 228 -36.62 1.06 -4.54
N SER A 229 -36.97 1.54 -5.75
CA SER A 229 -38.31 2.07 -6.06
C SER A 229 -39.41 1.02 -6.02
N LYS A 230 -39.07 -0.27 -6.11
CA LYS A 230 -40.02 -1.39 -5.97
C LYS A 230 -40.45 -1.61 -4.51
N ILE A 231 -39.86 -0.87 -3.56
CA ILE A 231 -40.04 -1.06 -2.12
C ILE A 231 -40.72 0.17 -1.52
N ASN A 232 -42.01 0.02 -1.19
CA ASN A 232 -42.86 1.12 -0.72
C ASN A 232 -42.39 1.81 0.58
N SER A 233 -41.55 1.15 1.39
CA SER A 233 -41.05 1.67 2.67
C SER A 233 -39.78 2.52 2.55
N LEU A 234 -39.27 2.78 1.35
CA LEU A 234 -38.01 3.50 1.10
C LEU A 234 -38.18 4.86 0.40
N ASN A 235 -39.36 5.48 0.52
CA ASN A 235 -39.67 6.75 -0.16
C ASN A 235 -38.64 7.86 0.10
N GLU A 236 -38.16 8.01 1.33
CA GLU A 236 -37.11 9.01 1.67
C GLU A 236 -35.77 8.71 0.97
N ALA A 237 -35.38 7.44 0.87
CA ALA A 237 -34.17 7.04 0.17
C ALA A 237 -34.27 7.26 -1.33
N ILE A 238 -35.45 6.99 -1.91
CA ILE A 238 -35.77 7.26 -3.32
C ILE A 238 -35.71 8.76 -3.61
N GLU A 239 -36.31 9.58 -2.74
CA GLU A 239 -36.28 11.05 -2.88
C GLU A 239 -34.83 11.57 -2.79
N TYR A 240 -34.06 11.09 -1.81
CA TYR A 240 -32.65 11.44 -1.68
C TYR A 240 -31.84 11.05 -2.93
N LEU A 241 -31.98 9.81 -3.41
CA LEU A 241 -31.23 9.33 -4.58
C LEU A 241 -31.64 10.05 -5.87
N THR A 242 -32.91 10.46 -5.99
CA THR A 242 -33.40 11.27 -7.12
C THR A 242 -32.80 12.67 -7.09
N LYS A 243 -32.80 13.34 -5.92
CA LYS A 243 -32.12 14.63 -5.75
C LYS A 243 -30.61 14.52 -6.00
N ALA A 244 -29.98 13.45 -5.53
CA ALA A 244 -28.57 13.18 -5.77
C ALA A 244 -28.29 12.99 -7.27
N LYS A 245 -29.19 12.35 -8.03
CA LYS A 245 -29.09 12.22 -9.49
C LYS A 245 -29.14 13.58 -10.19
N GLU A 246 -30.12 14.42 -9.84
CA GLU A 246 -30.24 15.78 -10.40
C GLU A 246 -28.99 16.60 -10.11
N HIS A 247 -28.50 16.56 -8.87
CA HIS A 247 -27.24 17.21 -8.49
C HIS A 247 -26.05 16.66 -9.28
N ARG A 248 -25.98 15.33 -9.45
CA ARG A 248 -24.93 14.67 -10.22
C ARG A 248 -24.93 15.06 -11.69
N ASP A 249 -26.11 15.27 -12.28
CA ASP A 249 -26.29 15.76 -13.66
C ASP A 249 -25.82 17.23 -13.80
N GLU A 250 -26.03 18.06 -12.78
CA GLU A 250 -25.49 19.41 -12.74
C GLU A 250 -23.96 19.42 -12.63
N LEU A 251 -23.40 18.62 -11.72
CA LEU A 251 -21.95 18.49 -11.56
C LEU A 251 -21.28 17.93 -12.82
N ASN A 252 -21.97 17.11 -13.60
CA ASN A 252 -21.47 16.61 -14.88
C ASN A 252 -21.26 17.75 -15.91
N LYS A 253 -21.83 18.94 -15.72
CA LYS A 253 -21.59 20.09 -16.59
C LYS A 253 -20.24 20.76 -16.34
N LEU A 254 -19.60 20.47 -15.21
CA LEU A 254 -18.29 21.04 -14.86
C LEU A 254 -17.21 20.57 -15.84
N THR A 255 -16.25 21.46 -16.10
CA THR A 255 -15.10 21.13 -16.94
C THR A 255 -14.06 20.34 -16.14
N GLU A 256 -13.20 19.63 -16.86
CA GLU A 256 -12.03 18.96 -16.27
C GLU A 256 -11.17 19.91 -15.42
N VAL A 257 -11.08 21.18 -15.82
CA VAL A 257 -10.32 22.20 -15.10
C VAL A 257 -11.00 22.59 -13.78
N ASP A 258 -12.32 22.67 -13.77
CA ASP A 258 -13.09 23.02 -12.57
C ASP A 258 -13.02 21.89 -11.54
N CYS A 259 -13.27 20.65 -11.97
CA CYS A 259 -13.15 19.46 -11.12
C CYS A 259 -11.74 19.34 -10.52
N LYS A 260 -10.71 19.60 -11.33
CA LYS A 260 -9.32 19.61 -10.86
C LYS A 260 -9.08 20.63 -9.75
N LYS A 261 -9.57 21.87 -9.90
CA LYS A 261 -9.42 22.91 -8.86
C LYS A 261 -10.13 22.53 -7.57
N ILE A 262 -11.32 21.94 -7.67
CA ILE A 262 -12.09 21.48 -6.51
C ILE A 262 -11.32 20.38 -5.78
N LEU A 263 -10.89 19.33 -6.49
CA LEU A 263 -10.13 18.23 -5.91
C LEU A 263 -8.86 18.67 -5.20
N VAL A 264 -8.12 19.63 -5.78
CA VAL A 264 -6.89 20.19 -5.19
C VAL A 264 -7.18 20.91 -3.87
N ARG A 265 -8.24 21.73 -3.82
CA ARG A 265 -8.64 22.41 -2.58
C ARG A 265 -9.11 21.41 -1.52
N ASP A 266 -9.90 20.42 -1.92
CA ASP A 266 -10.46 19.44 -1.00
C ASP A 266 -9.37 18.56 -0.37
N ILE A 267 -8.38 18.14 -1.15
CA ILE A 267 -7.27 17.35 -0.60
C ILE A 267 -6.37 18.19 0.31
N LEU A 268 -6.09 19.45 -0.04
CA LEU A 268 -5.29 20.35 0.80
C LEU A 268 -5.98 20.61 2.14
N LYS A 269 -7.30 20.86 2.13
CA LYS A 269 -8.10 20.98 3.35
C LYS A 269 -8.07 19.71 4.19
N SER A 270 -8.15 18.54 3.54
CA SER A 270 -8.09 17.24 4.22
C SER A 270 -6.75 17.00 4.93
N VAL A 271 -5.67 17.68 4.52
CA VAL A 271 -4.37 17.64 5.21
C VAL A 271 -4.10 18.88 6.07
N GLY A 272 -5.12 19.69 6.36
CA GLY A 272 -5.01 20.88 7.22
C GLY A 272 -4.31 22.08 6.59
N LEU A 273 -4.35 22.21 5.26
CA LEU A 273 -3.84 23.38 4.53
C LEU A 273 -5.01 24.13 3.87
N ASP A 274 -5.15 25.42 4.17
CA ASP A 274 -6.21 26.27 3.62
C ASP A 274 -5.86 26.84 2.23
N ASP A 275 -6.82 27.49 1.57
CA ASP A 275 -6.69 28.00 0.21
C ASP A 275 -5.57 29.05 0.02
N SER A 276 -5.08 29.69 1.08
CA SER A 276 -3.98 30.67 1.01
C SER A 276 -2.66 30.05 0.51
N VAL A 277 -2.50 28.73 0.63
CA VAL A 277 -1.27 28.04 0.22
C VAL A 277 -1.15 27.86 -1.29
N LEU A 278 -2.26 27.95 -2.04
CA LEU A 278 -2.32 27.54 -3.46
C LEU A 278 -1.28 28.21 -4.36
N LYS A 279 -1.02 29.50 -4.13
CA LYS A 279 -0.09 30.31 -4.95
C LYS A 279 1.33 30.37 -4.40
N ARG A 280 1.56 29.84 -3.20
CA ARG A 280 2.87 29.76 -2.56
C ARG A 280 3.72 28.66 -3.18
N TYR A 281 5.02 28.71 -2.95
CA TYR A 281 5.99 27.73 -3.44
C TYR A 281 6.41 26.76 -2.32
N PRO A 282 6.74 25.49 -2.64
CA PRO A 282 7.11 24.48 -1.64
C PRO A 282 8.22 24.93 -0.66
N LEU A 283 9.20 25.71 -1.11
CA LEU A 283 10.30 26.20 -0.28
C LEU A 283 9.87 27.21 0.79
N GLU A 284 8.66 27.75 0.70
CA GLU A 284 8.10 28.70 1.68
C GLU A 284 7.42 28.00 2.87
N PHE A 285 7.47 26.67 2.96
CA PHE A 285 6.79 25.85 3.95
C PHE A 285 7.77 25.09 4.85
N SER A 286 7.34 24.76 6.07
CA SER A 286 8.10 23.86 6.95
C SER A 286 8.14 22.43 6.40
N GLY A 287 9.08 21.60 6.87
CA GLY A 287 9.20 20.19 6.44
C GLY A 287 7.89 19.40 6.61
N GLY A 288 7.17 19.61 7.72
CA GLY A 288 5.85 19.00 7.94
C GLY A 288 4.77 19.46 6.95
N GLN A 289 4.77 20.75 6.58
CA GLN A 289 3.86 21.28 5.58
C GLN A 289 4.21 20.79 4.16
N GLN A 290 5.51 20.71 3.82
CA GLN A 290 5.97 20.09 2.59
C GLN A 290 5.56 18.62 2.51
N GLN A 291 5.62 17.89 3.62
CA GLN A 291 5.13 16.51 3.69
C GLN A 291 3.62 16.42 3.40
N ARG A 292 2.81 17.30 3.99
CA ARG A 292 1.37 17.39 3.72
C ARG A 292 1.06 17.69 2.25
N ILE A 293 1.85 18.57 1.60
CA ILE A 293 1.76 18.84 0.16
C ILE A 293 2.13 17.58 -0.65
N GLY A 294 3.19 16.87 -0.26
CA GLY A 294 3.60 15.61 -0.88
C GLY A 294 2.54 14.51 -0.79
N ILE A 295 1.92 14.35 0.38
CA ILE A 295 0.78 13.46 0.62
C ILE A 295 -0.39 13.86 -0.30
N SER A 296 -0.71 15.15 -0.35
CA SER A 296 -1.80 15.67 -1.19
C SER A 296 -1.60 15.34 -2.67
N ARG A 297 -0.39 15.58 -3.19
CA ARG A 297 -0.02 15.25 -4.58
C ARG A 297 -0.22 13.77 -4.89
N ALA A 298 0.19 12.88 -3.98
CA ALA A 298 0.07 11.44 -4.19
C ALA A 298 -1.38 10.95 -4.10
N VAL A 299 -2.19 11.52 -3.20
CA VAL A 299 -3.54 11.00 -2.88
C VAL A 299 -4.64 11.61 -3.74
N VAL A 300 -4.42 12.80 -4.32
CA VAL A 300 -5.46 13.49 -5.11
C VAL A 300 -5.94 12.66 -6.32
N ILE A 301 -5.09 11.80 -6.87
CA ILE A 301 -5.44 10.93 -8.00
C ILE A 301 -6.19 9.65 -7.61
N ARG A 302 -6.46 9.44 -6.32
CA ARG A 302 -7.11 8.23 -5.75
C ARG A 302 -6.40 6.93 -6.14
N PRO A 303 -5.13 6.74 -5.74
CA PRO A 303 -4.41 5.51 -6.04
C PRO A 303 -5.03 4.30 -5.34
N SER A 304 -4.97 3.13 -5.99
CA SER A 304 -5.32 1.86 -5.34
C SER A 304 -4.25 1.43 -4.33
N LEU A 305 -2.98 1.79 -4.59
CA LEU A 305 -1.85 1.52 -3.71
C LEU A 305 -1.02 2.78 -3.48
N LEU A 306 -0.78 3.12 -2.22
CA LEU A 306 0.14 4.17 -1.80
C LEU A 306 1.35 3.56 -1.09
N ILE A 307 2.57 3.85 -1.57
CA ILE A 307 3.81 3.48 -0.90
C ILE A 307 4.28 4.71 -0.14
N ALA A 308 4.36 4.63 1.18
CA ALA A 308 4.89 5.70 2.00
C ALA A 308 6.28 5.29 2.51
N ASP A 309 7.33 5.82 1.88
CA ASP A 309 8.73 5.46 2.18
C ASP A 309 9.32 6.40 3.21
N GLU A 310 9.34 5.97 4.47
CA GLU A 310 9.79 6.77 5.62
C GLU A 310 9.15 8.19 5.67
N PRO A 311 7.81 8.29 5.58
CA PRO A 311 7.11 9.55 5.38
C PRO A 311 7.17 10.51 6.59
N ILE A 312 7.78 10.09 7.70
CA ILE A 312 7.84 10.81 8.96
C ILE A 312 9.26 10.94 9.52
N SER A 313 10.26 10.31 8.91
CA SER A 313 11.60 10.16 9.52
C SER A 313 12.35 11.47 9.71
N ALA A 314 12.07 12.48 8.89
CA ALA A 314 12.73 13.78 8.93
C ALA A 314 11.95 14.84 9.75
N LEU A 315 10.90 14.43 10.48
CA LEU A 315 9.99 15.33 11.18
C LEU A 315 10.11 15.21 12.70
N ASP A 316 9.83 16.31 13.41
CA ASP A 316 9.72 16.32 14.87
C ASP A 316 8.57 15.43 15.36
N VAL A 317 8.70 14.83 16.55
CA VAL A 317 7.75 13.84 17.10
C VAL A 317 6.29 14.33 17.09
N SER A 318 6.04 15.60 17.43
CA SER A 318 4.68 16.16 17.40
C SER A 318 4.09 16.24 15.99
N ILE A 319 4.93 16.51 14.98
CA ILE A 319 4.53 16.55 13.57
C ILE A 319 4.35 15.14 13.02
N GLN A 320 5.17 14.16 13.46
CA GLN A 320 5.00 12.75 13.09
C GLN A 320 3.59 12.25 13.45
N ALA A 321 3.15 12.50 14.69
CA ALA A 321 1.82 12.12 15.15
C ALA A 321 0.69 12.77 14.31
N GLN A 322 0.85 14.05 13.94
CA GLN A 322 -0.11 14.72 13.06
C GLN A 322 -0.16 14.09 11.67
N VAL A 323 0.98 13.70 11.11
CA VAL A 323 1.04 13.04 9.79
C VAL A 323 0.42 11.64 9.85
N VAL A 324 0.64 10.89 10.93
CA VAL A 324 -0.01 9.59 11.15
C VAL A 324 -1.54 9.75 11.17
N ASN A 325 -2.07 10.74 11.90
CA ASN A 325 -3.52 11.01 11.91
C ASN A 325 -4.05 11.34 10.52
N ILE A 326 -3.31 12.13 9.72
CA ILE A 326 -3.68 12.41 8.33
C ILE A 326 -3.78 11.12 7.52
N PHE A 327 -2.82 10.19 7.65
CA PHE A 327 -2.91 8.92 6.94
C PHE A 327 -4.12 8.08 7.38
N ASN A 328 -4.45 8.05 8.67
CA ASN A 328 -5.63 7.37 9.18
C ASN A 328 -6.93 7.98 8.60
N ASP A 329 -7.05 9.32 8.62
CA ASP A 329 -8.17 10.03 8.04
C ASP A 329 -8.31 9.74 6.53
N LEU A 330 -7.19 9.73 5.80
CA LEU A 330 -7.17 9.44 4.36
C LEU A 330 -7.46 7.97 4.05
N LYS A 331 -7.00 7.04 4.89
CA LYS A 331 -7.31 5.60 4.80
C LYS A 331 -8.81 5.40 4.91
N GLU A 332 -9.45 5.96 5.94
CA GLU A 332 -10.89 5.82 6.15
C GLU A 332 -11.70 6.52 5.04
N LYS A 333 -11.31 7.75 4.69
CA LYS A 333 -12.05 8.57 3.73
C LYS A 333 -12.00 8.00 2.31
N TYR A 334 -10.86 7.44 1.89
CA TYR A 334 -10.65 7.01 0.50
C TYR A 334 -10.41 5.52 0.33
N ASN A 335 -10.57 4.72 1.40
CA ASN A 335 -10.31 3.27 1.41
C ASN A 335 -8.94 2.91 0.80
N LEU A 336 -7.91 3.68 1.17
CA LEU A 336 -6.57 3.53 0.61
C LEU A 336 -5.91 2.26 1.12
N THR A 337 -5.18 1.59 0.23
CA THR A 337 -4.25 0.54 0.63
C THR A 337 -2.85 1.13 0.71
N ILE A 338 -2.17 0.95 1.84
CA ILE A 338 -0.89 1.62 2.11
C ILE A 338 0.19 0.59 2.45
N LEU A 339 1.32 0.66 1.75
CA LEU A 339 2.57 0.06 2.22
C LEU A 339 3.35 1.15 2.97
N PHE A 340 3.35 1.08 4.30
CA PHE A 340 3.98 2.06 5.17
C PHE A 340 5.37 1.57 5.58
N ILE A 341 6.42 2.18 5.05
CA ILE A 341 7.80 1.82 5.34
C ILE A 341 8.33 2.73 6.44
N ALA A 342 8.85 2.15 7.52
CA ALA A 342 9.47 2.90 8.60
C ALA A 342 10.60 2.11 9.25
N HIS A 343 11.41 2.78 10.05
CA HIS A 343 12.42 2.14 10.90
C HIS A 343 11.96 2.00 12.36
N ASP A 344 10.95 2.76 12.79
CA ASP A 344 10.38 2.74 14.14
C ASP A 344 9.07 1.93 14.18
N LEU A 345 9.02 0.91 15.05
CA LEU A 345 7.85 0.06 15.26
C LEU A 345 6.67 0.79 15.93
N ARG A 346 6.91 1.76 16.82
CA ARG A 346 5.82 2.44 17.54
C ARG A 346 4.98 3.32 16.62
N MET A 347 5.61 4.03 15.69
CA MET A 347 4.86 4.84 14.73
C MET A 347 4.05 3.97 13.77
N VAL A 348 4.53 2.76 13.49
CA VAL A 348 3.87 1.80 12.62
C VAL A 348 2.67 1.15 13.30
N GLU A 349 2.73 0.96 14.62
CA GLU A 349 1.62 0.46 15.43
C GLU A 349 0.35 1.32 15.30
N TYR A 350 0.49 2.65 15.33
CA TYR A 350 -0.66 3.58 15.30
C TYR A 350 -1.39 3.66 13.95
N ILE A 351 -0.87 3.04 12.89
CA ILE A 351 -1.39 3.18 11.52
C ILE A 351 -1.63 1.83 10.83
N SER A 352 -0.87 0.80 11.20
CA SER A 352 -0.84 -0.46 10.45
C SER A 352 -1.88 -1.45 10.96
N ASP A 353 -2.49 -2.20 10.04
CA ASP A 353 -3.31 -3.37 10.39
C ASP A 353 -2.42 -4.61 10.60
N ARG A 354 -1.32 -4.69 9.83
CA ARG A 354 -0.33 -5.77 9.86
C ARG A 354 1.08 -5.20 9.79
N ILE A 355 2.03 -5.91 10.39
CA ILE A 355 3.44 -5.54 10.38
C ILE A 355 4.28 -6.69 9.80
N ALA A 356 5.20 -6.33 8.91
CA ALA A 356 6.17 -7.19 8.25
C ALA A 356 7.59 -6.70 8.64
N VAL A 357 8.35 -7.55 9.32
CA VAL A 357 9.70 -7.22 9.83
C VAL A 357 10.75 -7.76 8.87
N MET A 358 11.68 -6.91 8.46
CA MET A 358 12.70 -7.19 7.44
C MET A 358 14.11 -6.88 7.95
N ASN A 359 15.04 -7.82 7.77
CA ASN A 359 16.46 -7.63 8.04
C ASN A 359 17.31 -8.12 6.86
N ARG A 360 18.35 -7.36 6.50
CA ARG A 360 19.36 -7.74 5.48
C ARG A 360 18.76 -8.37 4.21
N GLY A 361 17.71 -7.78 3.67
CA GLY A 361 17.09 -8.23 2.42
C GLY A 361 16.09 -9.38 2.56
N ARG A 362 15.74 -9.82 3.77
CA ARG A 362 14.81 -10.93 4.02
C ARG A 362 13.70 -10.54 5.00
N LEU A 363 12.50 -11.04 4.72
CA LEU A 363 11.39 -11.00 5.67
C LEU A 363 11.65 -12.04 6.77
N LEU A 364 11.47 -11.65 8.03
CA LEU A 364 11.74 -12.48 9.20
C LEU A 364 10.49 -12.83 9.99
N GLU A 365 9.55 -11.90 10.09
CA GLU A 365 8.34 -12.05 10.89
C GLU A 365 7.22 -11.23 10.26
N ILE A 366 6.00 -11.74 10.26
CA ILE A 366 4.83 -11.03 9.76
C ILE A 366 3.58 -11.43 10.55
N GLY A 367 2.77 -10.47 10.94
CA GLY A 367 1.59 -10.69 11.76
C GLY A 367 0.62 -9.52 11.72
N THR A 368 -0.48 -9.65 12.46
CA THR A 368 -1.27 -8.46 12.83
C THR A 368 -0.41 -7.54 13.69
N THR A 369 -0.75 -6.26 13.72
CA THR A 369 -0.02 -5.27 14.53
C THR A 369 0.04 -5.69 16.00
N ASP A 370 -1.10 -6.07 16.58
CA ASP A 370 -1.17 -6.52 17.97
C ASP A 370 -0.22 -7.70 18.27
N GLU A 371 -0.19 -8.71 17.40
CA GLU A 371 0.67 -9.88 17.58
C GLU A 371 2.16 -9.54 17.49
N ILE A 372 2.55 -8.67 16.55
CA ILE A 372 3.96 -8.26 16.42
C ILE A 372 4.39 -7.37 17.59
N MET A 373 3.52 -6.49 18.08
CA MET A 373 3.85 -5.58 19.17
C MET A 373 3.91 -6.31 20.52
N ASN A 374 2.96 -7.20 20.79
CA ASN A 374 2.78 -7.81 22.11
C ASN A 374 3.35 -9.24 22.23
N HIS A 375 3.43 -9.98 21.13
CA HIS A 375 3.81 -11.40 21.12
C HIS A 375 4.91 -11.75 20.12
N SER A 376 5.72 -10.79 19.70
CA SER A 376 6.88 -11.07 18.83
C SER A 376 7.81 -12.12 19.43
N LEU A 377 8.37 -12.97 18.58
CA LEU A 377 9.32 -14.01 19.00
C LEU A 377 10.69 -13.83 18.40
N HIS A 378 10.81 -13.25 17.20
CA HIS A 378 12.11 -13.16 16.53
C HIS A 378 13.04 -12.23 17.32
N PRO A 379 14.29 -12.64 17.63
CA PRO A 379 15.23 -11.83 18.42
C PRO A 379 15.46 -10.44 17.82
N TYR A 380 15.50 -10.34 16.48
CA TYR A 380 15.55 -9.07 15.77
C TYR A 380 14.33 -8.16 16.00
N THR A 381 13.13 -8.71 15.98
CA THR A 381 11.91 -7.91 16.24
C THR A 381 11.93 -7.38 17.67
N LYS A 382 12.39 -8.19 18.62
CA LYS A 382 12.59 -7.75 20.01
C LYS A 382 13.65 -6.66 20.14
N SER A 383 14.79 -6.78 19.45
CA SER A 383 15.78 -5.70 19.46
C SER A 383 15.23 -4.38 18.92
N LEU A 384 14.35 -4.43 17.91
CA LEU A 384 13.71 -3.22 17.38
C LEU A 384 12.75 -2.60 18.41
N LEU A 385 11.97 -3.41 19.14
CA LEU A 385 11.06 -2.94 20.19
C LEU A 385 11.82 -2.35 21.39
N GLU A 386 12.91 -2.99 21.81
CA GLU A 386 13.75 -2.54 22.92
C GLU A 386 14.57 -1.29 22.59
N ALA A 387 14.89 -1.05 21.32
CA ALA A 387 15.62 0.14 20.88
C ALA A 387 14.81 1.43 21.02
N VAL A 388 13.49 1.35 21.25
CA VAL A 388 12.64 2.53 21.38
C VAL A 388 12.54 2.93 22.86
N PRO A 389 12.94 4.17 23.24
CA PRO A 389 12.95 4.59 24.65
C PRO A 389 11.55 4.55 25.27
N SER A 390 11.34 3.83 26.36
CA SER A 390 10.09 3.87 27.15
C SER A 390 10.20 4.88 28.29
N ILE A 391 9.17 5.71 28.49
CA ILE A 391 9.10 6.69 29.60
C ILE A 391 9.13 5.98 30.97
N GLU A 392 8.70 4.71 31.02
CA GLU A 392 8.60 3.88 32.23
C GLU A 392 9.81 2.96 32.49
N GLY A 393 10.92 3.12 31.76
CA GLY A 393 12.04 2.18 31.83
C GLY A 393 13.02 2.43 32.99
N GLU A 394 13.00 1.60 34.04
CA GLU A 394 14.03 1.55 35.10
C GLU A 394 15.38 0.92 34.65
N LYS A 395 15.60 0.67 33.35
CA LYS A 395 16.82 -0.01 32.88
C LYS A 395 17.93 0.98 32.53
N GLY A 396 19.00 0.98 33.33
CA GLY A 396 20.17 1.86 33.24
C GLY A 396 21.11 1.67 32.04
N SER A 397 20.64 1.13 30.91
CA SER A 397 21.39 1.10 29.65
C SER A 397 20.52 1.66 28.52
N LEU A 398 21.01 2.72 27.85
CA LEU A 398 20.42 3.26 26.62
C LEU A 398 20.57 2.31 25.42
N ILE A 399 21.31 1.21 25.59
CA ILE A 399 21.55 0.19 24.57
C ILE A 399 20.83 -1.08 25.04
N GLY A 400 19.68 -1.37 24.43
CA GLY A 400 18.96 -2.64 24.59
C GLY A 400 19.72 -3.83 23.99
N TYR A 401 19.05 -4.98 23.84
CA TYR A 401 19.62 -6.15 23.16
C TYR A 401 20.03 -5.81 21.71
N THR A 402 21.31 -6.03 21.37
CA THR A 402 21.82 -5.84 20.00
C THR A 402 21.76 -7.16 19.24
N TYR A 403 20.89 -7.23 18.23
CA TYR A 403 20.73 -8.43 17.42
C TYR A 403 21.95 -8.71 16.51
N ASN A 404 22.42 -9.95 16.54
CA ASN A 404 23.46 -10.44 15.63
C ASN A 404 22.92 -11.63 14.80
N PRO A 405 22.86 -11.54 13.46
CA PRO A 405 22.41 -12.65 12.61
C PRO A 405 23.22 -13.95 12.74
N ALA A 406 24.43 -13.91 13.34
CA ALA A 406 25.25 -15.10 13.56
C ALA A 406 24.62 -16.11 14.54
N ILE A 407 23.66 -15.69 15.38
CA ILE A 407 23.00 -16.54 16.38
C ILE A 407 22.30 -17.76 15.77
N HIS A 408 21.89 -17.67 14.51
CA HIS A 408 21.06 -18.67 13.86
C HIS A 408 21.82 -19.93 13.42
N GLY A 409 23.12 -19.82 13.13
CA GLY A 409 23.95 -20.96 12.73
C GLY A 409 23.42 -21.75 11.52
N TYR A 410 22.70 -21.11 10.59
CA TYR A 410 22.09 -21.79 9.43
C TYR A 410 23.14 -22.48 8.55
N THR A 411 22.87 -23.72 8.15
CA THR A 411 23.71 -24.54 7.27
C THR A 411 22.90 -25.09 6.10
N PHE A 412 23.54 -25.69 5.09
CA PHE A 412 22.81 -26.31 3.97
C PHE A 412 21.74 -27.33 4.42
N LEU A 413 21.99 -28.03 5.54
CA LEU A 413 21.08 -29.02 6.10
C LEU A 413 20.07 -28.40 7.09
N LYS A 414 20.44 -27.28 7.72
CA LYS A 414 19.62 -26.57 8.71
C LYS A 414 19.24 -25.18 8.17
N GLN A 415 18.16 -25.13 7.40
CA GLN A 415 17.59 -23.90 6.85
C GLN A 415 16.28 -23.54 7.58
N PRO A 416 15.99 -22.24 7.76
CA PRO A 416 14.74 -21.82 8.38
C PRO A 416 13.56 -22.07 7.44
N GLN A 417 12.37 -22.15 8.05
CA GLN A 417 11.09 -22.27 7.38
C GLN A 417 10.08 -21.29 7.99
N TRP A 418 9.01 -21.01 7.27
CA TRP A 418 7.89 -20.24 7.80
C TRP A 418 7.08 -21.11 8.74
N ILE A 419 7.03 -20.72 10.01
CA ILE A 419 6.27 -21.43 11.05
C ILE A 419 5.15 -20.52 11.53
N LYS A 420 3.93 -21.04 11.57
CA LYS A 420 2.77 -20.35 12.13
C LYS A 420 2.87 -20.37 13.66
N VAL A 421 2.92 -19.19 14.29
CA VAL A 421 3.02 -19.06 15.74
C VAL A 421 1.64 -19.07 16.38
N ASN A 422 0.70 -18.31 15.82
CA ASN A 422 -0.69 -18.20 16.26
C ASN A 422 -1.61 -17.81 15.06
N LYS A 423 -2.76 -17.18 15.32
CA LYS A 423 -3.68 -16.74 14.27
C LYS A 423 -3.07 -15.57 13.50
N ASP A 424 -2.66 -15.84 12.26
CA ASP A 424 -2.12 -14.86 11.29
C ASP A 424 -0.73 -14.29 11.60
N HIS A 425 0.03 -14.90 12.52
CA HIS A 425 1.44 -14.60 12.80
C HIS A 425 2.37 -15.72 12.32
N TYR A 426 3.35 -15.34 11.51
CA TYR A 426 4.35 -16.24 10.94
C TYR A 426 5.76 -15.72 11.20
N ILE A 427 6.67 -16.65 11.48
CA ILE A 427 8.08 -16.38 11.74
C ILE A 427 8.97 -17.28 10.88
N LEU A 428 10.08 -16.73 10.40
CA LEU A 428 11.10 -17.47 9.66
C LEU A 428 12.15 -17.99 10.64
N ALA A 429 12.08 -19.29 10.95
CA ALA A 429 12.93 -19.93 11.94
C ALA A 429 13.08 -21.42 11.68
N THR A 430 14.05 -22.05 12.34
CA THR A 430 14.05 -23.50 12.54
C THR A 430 13.12 -23.87 13.70
N PRO A 431 12.55 -25.10 13.73
CA PRO A 431 11.73 -25.54 14.86
C PRO A 431 12.45 -25.44 16.20
N GLU A 432 13.75 -25.73 16.23
CA GLU A 432 14.55 -25.67 17.46
C GLU A 432 14.69 -24.23 17.98
N GLU A 433 14.91 -23.27 17.08
CA GLU A 433 14.97 -21.84 17.44
C GLU A 433 13.63 -21.35 17.99
N LEU A 434 12.52 -21.74 17.36
CA LEU A 434 11.20 -21.33 17.83
C LEU A 434 10.92 -21.82 19.26
N ASP A 435 11.31 -23.05 19.57
CA ASP A 435 11.18 -23.62 20.91
C ASP A 435 12.08 -22.92 21.94
N GLU A 436 13.28 -22.48 21.53
CA GLU A 436 14.17 -21.68 22.39
C GLU A 436 13.61 -20.27 22.64
N TRP A 437 13.11 -19.60 21.60
CA TRP A 437 12.56 -18.24 21.71
C TRP A 437 11.27 -18.21 22.53
N ARG A 438 10.43 -19.25 22.46
CA ARG A 438 9.25 -19.41 23.34
C ARG A 438 9.62 -19.52 24.82
N LYS A 439 10.83 -20.02 25.12
CA LYS A 439 11.37 -20.09 26.50
C LYS A 439 12.09 -18.81 26.92
N GLY A 440 12.11 -17.77 26.06
CA GLY A 440 12.82 -16.52 26.31
C GLY A 440 14.35 -16.65 26.22
N ILE A 441 14.86 -17.72 25.60
CA ILE A 441 16.30 -17.95 25.43
C ILE A 441 16.73 -17.30 24.12
N TYR A 442 17.49 -16.21 24.22
CA TYR A 442 18.19 -15.58 23.08
C TYR A 442 19.67 -15.92 23.23
N LYS A 443 20.17 -16.83 22.38
CA LYS A 443 21.59 -17.21 22.37
C LYS A 443 22.48 -16.13 21.78
#